data_AF-A0A963AE72-F1
#
_entry.id   AF-A0A963AE72-F1
#
_cell.length_a   1.000
_cell.length_b   1.000
_cell.length_c   1.000
_cell.angle_alpha   90.00
_cell.angle_beta   90.00
_cell.angle_gamma   90.00
#
_symmetry.space_group_name_H-M   'P 1'
#
loop_
_entity.id
_entity.type
_entity.pdbx_description
1 polymer ?
#
loop_
_entity_poly.entity_id
_entity_poly.type
_entity_poly.pdbx_seq_one_letter_code
_entity_poly.pdbx_strand_id
1 'polypeptide(L)'
;MKRNFSALILASILGLLIVAIGLGFLFGPANPVPWILIAVLVIIILVYRHVSTKHQVKWKDSYSVGVSSLDEDHKKLIELLNQFQIAYKYHTGEEYERHALNELVNYTKYHFEREERMMAEREYPDLEAHKKLHRDMVMEVEKFLKEYESRGHEALEGVATYLSDWLINHINGIDKKYQSYLA
;
A
#
# COMPACT_ATOMS: atom_id res chain seq x y z
N MET A 1 6.06 15.54 -11.64
CA MET A 1 5.26 16.69 -12.20
C MET A 1 3.89 16.33 -12.84
N LYS A 2 3.65 15.12 -13.37
CA LYS A 2 2.41 14.78 -14.11
C LYS A 2 1.17 14.41 -13.25
N ARG A 3 1.31 13.87 -12.04
CA ARG A 3 0.16 13.40 -11.21
C ARG A 3 -0.61 14.54 -10.51
N ASN A 4 0.07 15.58 -10.02
CA ASN A 4 -0.60 16.77 -9.47
C ASN A 4 -1.51 17.46 -10.50
N PHE A 5 -1.15 17.39 -11.78
CA PHE A 5 -1.98 17.90 -12.87
C PHE A 5 -3.30 17.13 -13.01
N SER A 6 -3.29 15.80 -12.85
CA SER A 6 -4.51 14.98 -12.92
C SER A 6 -5.48 15.25 -11.75
N ALA A 7 -4.95 15.45 -10.54
CA ALA A 7 -5.77 15.78 -9.37
C ALA A 7 -6.34 17.20 -9.46
N LEU A 8 -5.55 18.17 -9.93
CA LEU A 8 -6.00 19.54 -10.18
C LEU A 8 -7.06 19.60 -11.29
N ILE A 9 -6.89 18.84 -12.38
CA ILE A 9 -7.90 18.72 -13.44
C ILE A 9 -9.19 18.13 -12.88
N LEU A 10 -9.12 17.05 -12.10
CA LEU A 10 -10.30 16.44 -11.51
C LEU A 10 -11.01 17.40 -10.56
N ALA A 11 -10.27 18.11 -9.71
CA ALA A 11 -10.82 19.14 -8.82
C ALA A 11 -11.49 20.27 -9.60
N SER A 12 -10.88 20.71 -10.70
CA SER A 12 -11.44 21.74 -11.59
C SER A 12 -12.73 21.25 -12.27
N ILE A 13 -12.77 20.02 -12.76
CA ILE A 13 -13.96 19.40 -13.37
C ILE A 13 -15.09 19.28 -12.34
N LEU A 14 -14.78 18.82 -11.11
CA LEU A 14 -15.77 18.72 -10.03
C LEU A 14 -16.32 20.10 -9.66
N GLY A 15 -15.46 21.12 -9.57
CA GLY A 15 -15.88 22.50 -9.31
C GLY A 15 -16.83 23.02 -10.39
N LEU A 16 -16.50 22.82 -11.67
CA LEU A 16 -17.36 23.22 -12.79
C LEU A 16 -18.70 22.47 -12.79
N LEU A 17 -18.70 21.17 -12.48
CA LEU A 17 -19.94 20.37 -12.38
C LEU A 17 -20.85 20.88 -11.27
N ILE A 18 -20.31 21.21 -10.09
CA ILE A 18 -21.08 21.76 -8.97
C ILE A 18 -21.72 23.10 -9.35
N VAL A 19 -20.97 23.99 -10.01
CA VAL A 19 -21.49 25.28 -10.50
C VAL A 19 -22.61 25.05 -11.53
N ALA A 20 -22.42 24.14 -12.49
CA ALA A 20 -23.40 23.82 -13.52
C ALA A 20 -24.71 23.23 -12.93
N ILE A 21 -24.60 22.38 -11.90
CA ILE A 21 -25.76 21.86 -11.17
C ILE A 21 -26.55 23.02 -10.54
N GLY A 22 -25.86 23.93 -9.83
CA GLY A 22 -26.47 25.09 -9.21
C GLY A 22 -27.17 26.01 -10.22
N LEU A 23 -26.52 26.31 -11.35
CA LEU A 23 -27.10 27.11 -12.43
C LEU A 23 -28.32 26.42 -13.06
N GLY A 24 -28.28 25.10 -13.25
CA GLY A 24 -29.40 24.37 -13.83
C GLY A 24 -30.66 24.39 -12.95
N PHE A 25 -30.51 24.39 -11.63
CA PHE A 25 -31.64 24.52 -10.69
C PHE A 25 -32.26 25.92 -10.68
N LEU A 26 -31.58 26.97 -11.20
CA LEU A 26 -32.21 28.29 -11.40
C LEU A 26 -33.37 28.24 -12.41
N PHE A 27 -33.41 27.23 -13.27
CA PHE A 27 -34.49 26.97 -14.21
C PHE A 27 -35.57 26.02 -13.66
N GLY A 28 -35.57 25.79 -12.34
CA GLY A 28 -36.56 24.99 -11.62
C GLY A 28 -36.20 23.50 -11.47
N PRO A 29 -36.78 22.81 -10.48
CA PRO A 29 -36.44 21.43 -10.14
C PRO A 29 -36.92 20.39 -11.16
N ALA A 30 -37.86 20.76 -12.04
CA ALA A 30 -38.33 19.93 -13.14
C ALA A 30 -37.33 19.88 -14.32
N ASN A 31 -36.31 20.74 -14.33
CA ASN A 31 -35.24 20.67 -15.32
C ASN A 31 -34.44 19.36 -15.09
N PRO A 32 -34.30 18.48 -16.10
CA PRO A 32 -33.58 17.22 -15.94
C PRO A 32 -32.06 17.39 -15.87
N VAL A 33 -31.51 18.53 -16.31
CA VAL A 33 -30.06 18.75 -16.44
C VAL A 33 -29.33 18.64 -15.10
N PRO A 34 -29.73 19.32 -14.00
CA PRO A 34 -29.08 19.15 -12.70
C PRO A 34 -29.06 17.70 -12.20
N TRP A 35 -30.15 16.97 -12.40
CA TRP A 35 -30.25 15.57 -11.98
C TRP A 35 -29.29 14.64 -12.75
N ILE A 36 -29.15 14.86 -14.07
CA ILE A 36 -28.17 14.15 -14.89
C ILE A 36 -26.74 14.46 -14.42
N LEU A 37 -26.45 15.74 -14.16
CA LEU A 37 -25.12 16.15 -13.68
C LEU A 37 -24.79 15.58 -12.29
N ILE A 38 -25.76 15.47 -11.39
CA ILE A 38 -25.59 14.78 -10.11
C ILE A 38 -25.26 13.30 -10.34
N ALA A 39 -25.97 12.60 -11.24
CA ALA A 39 -25.67 11.21 -11.56
C ALA A 39 -24.25 11.04 -12.12
N VAL A 40 -23.82 11.94 -13.02
CA VAL A 40 -22.45 11.97 -13.56
C VAL A 40 -21.43 12.20 -12.44
N LEU A 41 -21.68 13.15 -11.53
CA LEU A 41 -20.79 13.42 -10.40
C LEU A 41 -20.63 12.19 -9.49
N VAL A 42 -21.72 11.48 -9.20
CA VAL A 42 -21.68 10.22 -8.44
C VAL A 42 -20.86 9.15 -9.17
N ILE A 43 -21.06 8.99 -10.48
CA ILE A 43 -20.28 8.03 -11.29
C ILE A 43 -18.78 8.38 -11.27
N ILE A 44 -18.42 9.65 -11.46
CA ILE A 44 -17.02 10.11 -11.40
C ILE A 44 -16.40 9.79 -10.04
N ILE A 45 -17.12 10.04 -8.94
CA ILE A 45 -16.66 9.71 -7.58
C ILE A 45 -16.47 8.20 -7.42
N LEU A 46 -17.42 7.39 -7.88
CA LEU A 46 -17.33 5.93 -7.79
C LEU A 46 -16.18 5.36 -8.60
N VAL A 47 -15.98 5.85 -9.83
CA VAL A 47 -14.87 5.46 -10.72
C VAL A 47 -13.55 5.89 -10.11
N TYR A 48 -13.43 7.14 -9.65
CA TYR A 48 -12.23 7.63 -8.99
C TYR A 48 -11.90 6.79 -7.76
N ARG A 49 -12.89 6.49 -6.90
CA ARG A 49 -12.69 5.62 -5.74
C ARG A 49 -12.21 4.24 -6.17
N HIS A 50 -12.84 3.62 -7.16
CA HIS A 50 -12.47 2.29 -7.64
C HIS A 50 -11.04 2.24 -8.19
N VAL A 51 -10.67 3.21 -9.03
CA VAL A 51 -9.30 3.36 -9.56
C VAL A 51 -8.30 3.65 -8.45
N SER A 52 -8.68 4.43 -7.43
CA SER A 52 -7.80 4.77 -6.32
C SER A 52 -7.60 3.62 -5.32
N THR A 53 -8.57 2.71 -5.17
CA THR A 53 -8.48 1.56 -4.24
C THR A 53 -7.66 0.37 -4.75
N LYS A 54 -7.29 0.33 -6.04
CA LYS A 54 -6.74 -0.89 -6.69
C LYS A 54 -5.38 -1.38 -6.11
N HIS A 55 -4.72 -0.62 -5.24
CA HIS A 55 -3.35 -0.92 -4.79
C HIS A 55 -3.28 -1.46 -3.36
N GLN A 56 -4.38 -1.41 -2.59
CA GLN A 56 -4.36 -1.90 -1.21
C GLN A 56 -4.37 -3.43 -1.18
N VAL A 57 -3.38 -3.99 -0.51
CA VAL A 57 -3.29 -5.42 -0.24
C VAL A 57 -4.25 -5.74 0.90
N LYS A 58 -5.13 -6.72 0.70
CA LYS A 58 -6.00 -7.24 1.76
C LYS A 58 -5.47 -8.59 2.22
N TRP A 59 -5.49 -8.81 3.54
CA TRP A 59 -5.27 -10.15 4.10
C TRP A 59 -6.26 -11.14 3.48
N LYS A 60 -5.76 -12.34 3.19
CA LYS A 60 -6.56 -13.49 2.77
C LYS A 60 -6.16 -14.65 3.65
N ASP A 61 -7.11 -15.50 4.03
CA ASP A 61 -6.82 -16.69 4.85
C ASP A 61 -5.79 -17.62 4.19
N SER A 62 -5.70 -17.59 2.87
CA SER A 62 -4.66 -18.28 2.11
C SER A 62 -3.23 -17.83 2.40
N TYR A 63 -3.03 -16.69 3.06
CA TYR A 63 -1.70 -16.19 3.46
C TYR A 63 -1.27 -16.71 4.83
N SER A 64 -2.17 -17.37 5.56
CA SER A 64 -1.82 -17.95 6.86
C SER A 64 -0.69 -18.98 6.72
N VAL A 65 0.24 -18.92 7.66
CA VAL A 65 1.34 -19.90 7.80
C VAL A 65 1.07 -20.89 8.93
N GLY A 66 -0.16 -20.91 9.47
CA GLY A 66 -0.59 -21.81 10.54
C GLY A 66 -0.12 -21.42 11.95
N VAL A 67 0.63 -20.33 12.08
CA VAL A 67 1.17 -19.85 13.35
C VAL A 67 0.54 -18.50 13.67
N SER A 68 -0.38 -18.46 14.64
CA SER A 68 -1.21 -17.27 14.87
C SER A 68 -0.40 -16.00 15.13
N SER A 69 0.71 -16.08 15.84
CA SER A 69 1.56 -14.90 16.10
C SER A 69 2.24 -14.37 14.83
N LEU A 70 2.64 -15.24 13.90
CA LEU A 70 3.22 -14.81 12.61
C LEU A 70 2.13 -14.29 11.66
N ASP A 71 0.93 -14.87 11.69
CA ASP A 71 -0.21 -14.35 10.93
C ASP A 71 -0.61 -12.94 11.37
N GLU A 72 -0.58 -12.65 12.68
CA GLU A 72 -0.82 -11.28 13.18
C GLU A 72 0.26 -10.30 12.74
N ASP A 73 1.54 -10.72 12.69
CA ASP A 73 2.59 -9.90 12.10
C ASP A 73 2.36 -9.63 10.62
N HIS A 74 2.02 -10.66 9.84
CA HIS A 74 1.78 -10.49 8.40
C HIS A 74 0.60 -9.55 8.15
N LYS A 75 -0.47 -9.63 8.95
CA LYS A 75 -1.59 -8.67 8.90
C LYS A 75 -1.10 -7.25 9.21
N LYS A 76 -0.26 -7.09 10.23
CA LYS A 76 0.30 -5.78 10.58
C LYS A 76 1.24 -5.24 9.51
N LEU A 77 2.06 -6.07 8.89
CA LEU A 77 2.92 -5.71 7.75
C LEU A 77 2.09 -5.25 6.55
N ILE A 78 1.01 -5.96 6.23
CA ILE A 78 0.07 -5.54 5.18
C ILE A 78 -0.59 -4.21 5.52
N GLU A 79 -0.97 -3.98 6.79
CA GLU A 79 -1.51 -2.70 7.24
C GLU A 79 -0.50 -1.55 7.03
N LEU A 80 0.74 -1.73 7.50
CA LEU A 80 1.80 -0.73 7.37
C LEU A 80 2.17 -0.47 5.90
N LEU A 81 2.20 -1.53 5.07
CA LEU A 81 2.39 -1.40 3.62
C LEU A 81 1.28 -0.55 2.99
N ASN A 82 0.03 -0.79 3.35
CA ASN A 82 -1.10 0.01 2.86
C ASN A 82 -1.01 1.47 3.33
N GLN A 83 -0.57 1.72 4.56
CA GLN A 83 -0.36 3.07 5.08
C GLN A 83 0.75 3.80 4.30
N PHE A 84 1.88 3.14 4.05
CA PHE A 84 2.96 3.68 3.22
C PHE A 84 2.49 3.96 1.79
N GLN A 85 1.75 3.04 1.16
CA GLN A 85 1.17 3.24 -0.16
C GLN A 85 0.22 4.44 -0.20
N ILE A 86 -0.56 4.70 0.86
CA ILE A 86 -1.42 5.89 0.96
C ILE A 86 -0.56 7.15 1.05
N ALA A 87 0.43 7.17 1.94
CA ALA A 87 1.31 8.33 2.15
C ALA A 87 2.00 8.74 0.84
N TYR A 88 2.59 7.76 0.15
CA TYR A 88 3.16 7.93 -1.19
C TYR A 88 2.09 8.32 -2.22
N LYS A 89 0.95 7.62 -2.30
CA LYS A 89 -0.01 7.87 -3.39
C LYS A 89 -0.60 9.26 -3.38
N TYR A 90 -0.84 9.81 -2.20
CA TYR A 90 -1.47 11.11 -2.00
C TYR A 90 -0.48 12.24 -1.71
N HIS A 91 0.83 11.97 -1.78
CA HIS A 91 1.89 12.95 -1.56
C HIS A 91 1.67 13.70 -0.23
N THR A 92 1.53 12.96 0.86
CA THR A 92 1.15 13.51 2.18
C THR A 92 2.21 14.43 2.79
N GLY A 93 3.33 14.63 2.10
CA GLY A 93 4.47 15.40 2.56
C GLY A 93 5.60 14.50 3.02
N GLU A 94 6.84 15.00 2.88
CA GLU A 94 8.07 14.23 3.11
C GLU A 94 8.12 13.61 4.51
N GLU A 95 7.72 14.36 5.54
CA GLU A 95 7.73 13.90 6.93
C GLU A 95 6.83 12.66 7.12
N TYR A 96 5.59 12.72 6.61
CA TYR A 96 4.63 11.62 6.71
C TYR A 96 5.04 10.42 5.86
N GLU A 97 5.55 10.65 4.65
CA GLU A 97 6.08 9.59 3.79
C GLU A 97 7.24 8.85 4.45
N ARG A 98 8.19 9.60 5.01
CA ARG A 98 9.36 9.05 5.71
C ARG A 98 8.95 8.31 6.97
N HIS A 99 8.01 8.84 7.75
CA HIS A 99 7.47 8.17 8.94
C HIS A 99 6.84 6.83 8.58
N ALA A 100 5.92 6.81 7.60
CA ALA A 100 5.23 5.59 7.19
C ALA A 100 6.21 4.53 6.65
N LEU A 101 7.21 4.95 5.88
CA LEU A 101 8.26 4.06 5.40
C LEU A 101 9.09 3.49 6.55
N ASN A 102 9.54 4.34 7.48
CA ASN A 102 10.34 3.90 8.63
C ASN A 102 9.58 2.91 9.53
N GLU A 103 8.29 3.14 9.79
CA GLU A 103 7.48 2.19 10.56
C GLU A 103 7.40 0.83 9.89
N LEU A 104 7.17 0.80 8.56
CA LEU A 104 7.16 -0.44 7.80
C LEU A 104 8.50 -1.17 7.84
N VAL A 105 9.62 -0.46 7.63
CA VAL A 105 10.97 -1.06 7.67
C VAL A 105 11.28 -1.61 9.05
N ASN A 106 11.02 -0.84 10.11
CA ASN A 106 11.33 -1.24 11.48
C ASN A 106 10.51 -2.47 11.90
N TYR A 107 9.22 -2.50 11.58
CA TYR A 107 8.37 -3.63 11.91
C TYR A 107 8.73 -4.88 11.10
N THR A 108 9.14 -4.72 9.83
CA THR A 108 9.69 -5.82 9.01
C THR A 108 10.92 -6.44 9.64
N LYS A 109 11.89 -5.63 10.10
CA LYS A 109 13.10 -6.14 10.78
C LYS A 109 12.74 -6.90 12.05
N TYR A 110 11.83 -6.35 12.86
CA TYR A 110 11.33 -7.01 14.07
C TYR A 110 10.65 -8.37 13.76
N HIS A 111 9.82 -8.42 12.72
CA HIS A 111 9.16 -9.64 12.28
C HIS A 111 10.18 -10.71 11.88
N PHE A 112 11.15 -10.37 11.03
CA PHE A 112 12.21 -11.29 10.61
C PHE A 112 13.01 -11.85 11.78
N GLU A 113 13.44 -11.00 12.72
CA GLU A 113 14.15 -11.47 13.91
C GLU A 113 13.33 -12.50 14.70
N ARG A 114 12.02 -12.28 14.82
CA ARG A 114 11.13 -13.19 15.54
C ARG A 114 10.93 -14.51 14.81
N GLU A 115 10.67 -14.45 13.52
CA GLU A 115 10.50 -15.61 12.65
C GLU A 115 11.77 -16.47 12.61
N GLU A 116 12.93 -15.84 12.43
CA GLU A 116 14.24 -16.51 12.46
C GLU A 116 14.53 -17.16 13.80
N ARG A 117 14.16 -16.52 14.91
CA ARG A 117 14.27 -17.11 16.25
C ARG A 117 13.39 -18.36 16.37
N MET A 118 12.13 -18.28 15.94
CA MET A 118 11.21 -19.42 16.00
C MET A 118 11.70 -20.57 15.12
N MET A 119 12.21 -20.28 13.92
CA MET A 119 12.81 -21.27 13.03
C MET A 119 14.05 -21.94 13.67
N ALA A 120 14.90 -21.16 14.35
CA ALA A 120 16.07 -21.69 15.05
C ALA A 120 15.70 -22.60 16.23
N GLU A 121 14.70 -22.22 17.03
CA GLU A 121 14.19 -23.02 18.15
C GLU A 121 13.60 -24.36 17.71
N ARG A 122 13.14 -24.45 16.45
CA ARG A 122 12.57 -25.66 15.84
C ARG A 122 13.54 -26.40 14.91
N GLU A 123 14.80 -25.99 14.89
CA GLU A 123 15.84 -26.58 14.04
C GLU A 123 15.44 -26.65 12.55
N TYR A 124 14.76 -25.61 12.06
CA TYR A 124 14.31 -25.56 10.66
C TYR A 124 15.51 -25.63 9.70
N PRO A 125 15.56 -26.63 8.80
CA PRO A 125 16.77 -26.94 8.03
C PRO A 125 17.19 -25.83 7.07
N ASP A 126 16.24 -25.06 6.54
CA ASP A 126 16.50 -23.98 5.56
C ASP A 126 16.66 -22.60 6.21
N LEU A 127 16.89 -22.52 7.53
CA LEU A 127 17.01 -21.25 8.27
C LEU A 127 18.01 -20.28 7.63
N GLU A 128 19.23 -20.73 7.31
CA GLU A 128 20.26 -19.83 6.79
C GLU A 128 19.94 -19.32 5.38
N ALA A 129 19.26 -20.13 4.56
CA ALA A 129 18.76 -19.69 3.27
C ALA A 129 17.64 -18.65 3.44
N HIS A 130 16.73 -18.86 4.40
CA HIS A 130 15.66 -17.92 4.74
C HIS A 130 16.22 -16.57 5.21
N LYS A 131 17.13 -16.57 6.19
CA LYS A 131 17.84 -15.37 6.66
C LYS A 131 18.53 -14.59 5.54
N LYS A 132 19.07 -15.30 4.55
CA LYS A 132 19.70 -14.65 3.40
C LYS A 132 18.68 -13.83 2.61
N LEU A 133 17.48 -14.35 2.38
CA LEU A 133 16.41 -13.63 1.68
C LEU A 133 15.99 -12.37 2.46
N HIS A 134 15.89 -12.45 3.79
CA HIS A 134 15.63 -11.30 4.65
C HIS A 134 16.70 -10.21 4.54
N ARG A 135 17.97 -10.60 4.66
CA ARG A 135 19.10 -9.67 4.52
C ARG A 135 19.14 -9.02 3.14
N ASP A 136 18.92 -9.80 2.08
CA ASP A 136 18.90 -9.30 0.71
C ASP A 136 17.78 -8.28 0.51
N MET A 137 16.59 -8.52 1.07
CA MET A 137 15.48 -7.56 1.01
C MET A 137 15.78 -6.28 1.78
N VAL A 138 16.30 -6.39 3.01
CA VAL A 138 16.67 -5.21 3.82
C VAL A 138 17.71 -4.36 3.09
N MET A 139 18.72 -4.97 2.48
CA MET A 139 19.72 -4.25 1.69
C MET A 139 19.10 -3.52 0.49
N GLU A 140 18.10 -4.12 -0.16
CA GLU A 140 17.41 -3.48 -1.29
C GLU A 140 16.58 -2.28 -0.83
N VAL A 141 15.88 -2.39 0.31
CA VAL A 141 15.15 -1.27 0.93
C VAL A 141 16.09 -0.14 1.34
N GLU A 142 17.28 -0.45 1.85
CA GLU A 142 18.28 0.57 2.21
C GLU A 142 18.82 1.30 0.98
N LYS A 143 18.92 0.65 -0.19
CA LYS A 143 19.25 1.34 -1.45
C LYS A 143 18.13 2.30 -1.84
N PHE A 144 16.88 1.85 -1.76
CA PHE A 144 15.72 2.69 -2.04
C PHE A 144 15.62 3.91 -1.11
N LEU A 145 15.96 3.76 0.16
CA LEU A 145 16.02 4.87 1.11
C LEU A 145 17.08 5.91 0.72
N LYS A 146 18.24 5.47 0.24
CA LYS A 146 19.27 6.37 -0.31
C LYS A 146 18.81 7.07 -1.59
N GLU A 147 18.10 6.36 -2.46
CA GLU A 147 17.50 6.98 -3.65
C GLU A 147 16.47 8.05 -3.27
N TYR A 148 15.67 7.82 -2.22
CA TYR A 148 14.72 8.80 -1.70
C TYR A 148 15.40 10.09 -1.25
N GLU A 149 16.59 10.02 -0.65
CA GLU A 149 17.35 11.22 -0.26
C GLU A 149 17.76 12.10 -1.46
N SER A 150 17.92 11.52 -2.65
CA SER A 150 18.34 12.23 -3.85
C SER A 150 17.19 12.61 -4.80
N ARG A 151 16.18 11.75 -4.93
CA ARG A 151 15.06 11.89 -5.87
C ARG A 151 13.74 12.28 -5.20
N GLY A 152 13.71 12.28 -3.87
CA GLY A 152 12.51 12.55 -3.07
C GLY A 152 11.38 11.61 -3.44
N HIS A 153 10.17 12.16 -3.45
CA HIS A 153 8.91 11.46 -3.72
C HIS A 153 8.94 10.48 -4.91
N GLU A 154 9.64 10.82 -6.00
CA GLU A 154 9.68 9.97 -7.20
C GLU A 154 10.34 8.60 -6.96
N ALA A 155 11.16 8.46 -5.92
CA ALA A 155 11.74 7.16 -5.56
C ALA A 155 10.71 6.20 -4.94
N LEU A 156 9.69 6.72 -4.26
CA LEU A 156 8.77 5.93 -3.43
C LEU A 156 7.89 4.96 -4.22
N GLU A 157 7.63 5.23 -5.50
CA GLU A 157 6.86 4.32 -6.36
C GLU A 157 7.53 2.96 -6.52
N GLY A 158 8.85 2.98 -6.74
CA GLY A 158 9.65 1.76 -6.86
C GLY A 158 9.66 0.98 -5.55
N VAL A 159 9.82 1.69 -4.43
CA VAL A 159 9.81 1.08 -3.07
C VAL A 159 8.48 0.40 -2.79
N ALA A 160 7.36 1.10 -3.03
CA ALA A 160 6.03 0.58 -2.76
C ALA A 160 5.73 -0.66 -3.60
N THR A 161 6.12 -0.66 -4.87
CA THR A 161 5.95 -1.81 -5.77
C THR A 161 6.79 -2.99 -5.31
N TYR A 162 8.09 -2.76 -5.08
CA TYR A 162 9.02 -3.79 -4.63
C TYR A 162 8.58 -4.45 -3.31
N LEU A 163 8.24 -3.64 -2.29
CA LEU A 163 7.82 -4.16 -0.99
C LEU A 163 6.50 -4.94 -1.07
N SER A 164 5.56 -4.49 -1.92
CA SER A 164 4.29 -5.19 -2.11
C SER A 164 4.50 -6.56 -2.74
N ASP A 165 5.30 -6.62 -3.81
CA ASP A 165 5.59 -7.86 -4.52
C ASP A 165 6.43 -8.80 -3.65
N TRP A 166 7.44 -8.28 -2.97
CA TRP A 166 8.30 -9.09 -2.10
C TRP A 166 7.49 -9.72 -0.97
N LEU A 167 6.73 -8.92 -0.21
CA LEU A 167 5.97 -9.42 0.95
C LEU A 167 5.00 -10.53 0.56
N ILE A 168 4.23 -10.34 -0.51
CA ILE A 168 3.20 -11.31 -0.90
C ILE A 168 3.80 -12.59 -1.46
N ASN A 169 4.88 -12.49 -2.23
CA ASN A 169 5.57 -13.66 -2.78
C ASN A 169 6.35 -14.42 -1.70
N HIS A 170 6.96 -13.71 -0.75
CA HIS A 170 7.67 -14.30 0.38
C HIS A 170 6.72 -15.09 1.28
N ILE A 171 5.60 -14.48 1.71
CA ILE A 171 4.58 -15.16 2.52
C ILE A 171 4.05 -16.42 1.81
N ASN A 172 3.64 -16.29 0.54
CA ASN A 172 3.00 -17.41 -0.15
C ASN A 172 3.98 -18.48 -0.63
N GLY A 173 5.27 -18.18 -0.73
CA GLY A 173 6.27 -19.06 -1.31
C GLY A 173 7.27 -19.60 -0.30
N ILE A 174 7.90 -18.72 0.48
CA ILE A 174 8.99 -19.04 1.39
C ILE A 174 8.44 -19.37 2.77
N ASP A 175 7.60 -18.52 3.33
CA ASP A 175 7.13 -18.65 4.71
C ASP A 175 6.25 -19.89 4.89
N LYS A 176 5.38 -20.19 3.93
CA LYS A 176 4.60 -21.42 3.95
C LYS A 176 5.42 -22.70 4.09
N LYS A 177 6.69 -22.72 3.68
CA LYS A 177 7.52 -23.93 3.76
C LYS A 177 7.80 -24.34 5.20
N TYR A 178 7.88 -23.39 6.11
CA TYR A 178 8.16 -23.69 7.51
C TYR A 178 6.89 -24.07 8.30
N GLN A 179 5.69 -23.97 7.70
CA GLN A 179 4.41 -24.19 8.39
C GLN A 179 4.40 -25.54 9.11
N SER A 180 4.85 -26.61 8.45
CA SER A 180 4.89 -27.96 9.04
C SER A 180 5.88 -28.12 10.21
N TYR A 181 6.79 -27.18 10.40
CA TYR A 181 7.80 -27.17 11.47
C TYR A 181 7.42 -26.29 12.66
N LEU A 182 6.61 -25.24 12.42
CA LEU A 182 6.29 -24.21 13.41
C LEU A 182 4.84 -24.24 13.90
N ALA A 183 3.91 -24.82 13.13
CA ALA A 183 2.49 -24.93 13.47
C ALA A 183 2.22 -25.95 14.59
#